data_AF-A0A5Q4F6D3-F1
#
_entry.id   AF-A0A5Q4F6D3-F1
#
_cell.length_a   1.000
_cell.length_b   1.000
_cell.length_c   1.000
_cell.angle_alpha   90.00
_cell.angle_beta   90.00
_cell.angle_gamma   90.00
#
_symmetry.space_group_name_H-M   'P 1'
#
loop_
_entity.id
_entity.type
_entity.pdbx_description
1 polymer ?
#
loop_
_entity_poly.entity_id
_entity_poly.type
_entity_poly.pdbx_seq_one_letter_code
_entity_poly.pdbx_strand_id
1 'polypeptide(L)' 'MMGKKIVLYTLLATGIVVTLVGIQNLFIFWGQVSFSGMVGQLTGVILILGGIVNLWVARGFRSQVNPPRNQEKVS' A
#
# COMPACT_ATOMS: atom_id res chain seq x y z
N MET A 1 17.66 15.49 -1.01
CA MET A 1 16.71 15.27 0.11
C MET A 1 15.23 15.33 -0.29
N MET A 2 14.80 16.25 -1.18
CA MET A 2 13.39 16.32 -1.64
C MET A 2 12.93 15.11 -2.48
N GLY A 3 13.75 14.59 -3.40
CA GLY A 3 13.36 13.47 -4.26
C GLY A 3 12.97 12.20 -3.51
N LYS A 4 13.70 11.83 -2.45
CA LYS A 4 13.37 10.65 -1.64
C LYS A 4 12.07 10.84 -0.83
N LYS A 5 11.75 12.08 -0.42
CA LYS A 5 10.49 12.40 0.25
C LYS A 5 9.30 12.28 -0.72
N ILE A 6 9.45 12.79 -1.94
CA ILE A 6 8.43 12.67 -2.99
C ILE A 6 8.16 11.20 -3.29
N VAL A 7 9.20 10.40 -3.52
CA VAL A 7 9.06 8.94 -3.75
C VAL A 7 8.34 8.26 -2.60
N LEU A 8 8.67 8.60 -1.34
CA LEU A 8 7.99 8.06 -0.17
C LEU A 8 6.49 8.41 -0.17
N TYR A 9 6.14 9.68 -0.36
CA TYR A 9 4.73 10.10 -0.37
C TYR A 9 3.96 9.48 -1.53
N THR A 10 4.57 9.37 -2.71
CA THR A 10 3.96 8.71 -3.87
C THR A 10 3.72 7.23 -3.60
N LEU A 11 4.70 6.50 -3.06
CA LEU A 11 4.53 5.08 -2.67
C LEU A 11 3.39 4.90 -1.66
N LEU A 12 3.32 5.79 -0.67
CA LEU A 12 2.31 5.73 0.38
C LEU A 12 0.91 6.03 -0.17
N ALA A 13 0.78 7.06 -1.00
CA ALA A 13 -0.48 7.41 -1.67
C ALA A 13 -0.94 6.28 -2.61
N THR A 14 -0.05 5.76 -3.45
CA THR A 14 -0.36 4.65 -4.36
C THR A 14 -0.78 3.41 -3.59
N GLY A 15 -0.08 3.07 -2.49
CA GLY A 15 -0.45 1.94 -1.63
C GLY A 15 -1.85 2.07 -1.07
N ILE A 16 -2.21 3.23 -0.53
CA ILE A 16 -3.56 3.51 -0.01
C ILE A 16 -4.61 3.38 -1.11
N VAL A 17 -4.40 4.02 -2.26
CA VAL A 17 -5.38 4.00 -3.38
C VAL A 17 -5.60 2.58 -3.88
N VAL A 18 -4.52 1.81 -4.09
CA VAL A 18 -4.62 0.43 -4.56
C VAL A 18 -5.37 -0.46 -3.55
N THR A 19 -5.11 -0.30 -2.25
CA THR A 19 -5.85 -1.02 -1.21
C THR A 19 -7.35 -0.65 -1.21
N LEU A 20 -7.69 0.64 -1.31
CA LEU A 20 -9.09 1.09 -1.36
C LEU A 20 -9.83 0.55 -2.58
N VAL A 21 -9.19 0.57 -3.76
CA VAL A 21 -9.76 0.00 -4.98
C VAL A 21 -9.95 -1.52 -4.82
N GLY A 22 -8.99 -2.22 -4.21
CA GLY A 22 -9.12 -3.65 -3.92
C GLY A 22 -10.31 -3.96 -3.00
N ILE A 23 -10.50 -3.17 -1.94
CA ILE A 23 -11.64 -3.28 -1.02
C ILE A 23 -12.95 -3.02 -1.78
N GLN A 24 -13.03 -1.93 -2.55
CA GLN A 24 -14.20 -1.60 -3.35
C GLN A 24 -14.55 -2.75 -4.31
N ASN A 25 -13.56 -3.33 -4.98
CA ASN A 25 -13.76 -4.42 -5.91
C ASN A 25 -14.31 -5.68 -5.20
N LEU A 26 -13.79 -5.98 -4.01
CA LEU A 26 -14.32 -7.06 -3.18
C LEU A 26 -15.77 -6.84 -2.78
N PHE A 27 -16.16 -5.60 -2.44
CA PHE A 27 -17.55 -5.27 -2.11
C PHE A 27 -18.49 -5.34 -3.32
N ILE A 28 -18.05 -4.88 -4.50
CA ILE A 28 -18.87 -4.93 -5.74
C ILE A 28 -19.17 -6.38 -6.13
N PHE A 29 -18.18 -7.25 -6.04
CA PHE A 29 -18.31 -8.65 -6.45
C PHE A 29 -18.70 -9.58 -5.29
N TRP A 30 -18.95 -9.04 -4.09
CA TRP A 30 -19.22 -9.85 -2.90
C TRP A 30 -20.46 -10.73 -3.08
N GLY A 31 -20.30 -12.04 -2.88
CA GLY A 31 -21.40 -13.01 -3.00
C GLY A 31 -21.79 -13.36 -4.45
N GLN A 32 -21.17 -12.77 -5.47
CA GLN A 32 -21.35 -13.21 -6.85
C GLN A 32 -20.55 -14.50 -7.13
N VAL A 33 -21.26 -15.62 -7.29
CA VAL A 33 -20.70 -16.95 -7.61
C VAL A 33 -20.53 -17.21 -9.11
N SER A 34 -20.80 -16.21 -9.96
CA SER A 34 -20.48 -16.30 -11.39
C SER A 34 -18.96 -16.34 -11.60
N PHE A 35 -18.50 -16.89 -12.72
CA PHE A 35 -17.05 -16.89 -13.05
C PHE A 35 -16.45 -15.49 -12.98
N SER A 36 -17.14 -14.49 -13.53
CA SER A 36 -16.72 -13.08 -13.44
C SER A 36 -16.71 -12.55 -12.00
N GLY A 37 -17.66 -12.97 -11.16
CA GLY A 37 -17.72 -12.59 -9.75
C GLY A 37 -16.55 -13.14 -8.94
N MET A 38 -16.23 -14.42 -9.11
CA MET A 38 -15.07 -15.06 -8.47
C MET A 38 -13.74 -14.41 -8.89
N VAL A 39 -13.57 -14.13 -10.18
CA VAL A 39 -12.39 -13.42 -10.70
C VAL A 39 -12.31 -11.99 -10.12
N GLY A 40 -13.44 -11.29 -10.01
CA GLY A 40 -13.52 -9.96 -9.42
C GLY A 40 -13.11 -9.96 -7.94
N GLN A 41 -13.61 -10.93 -7.16
CA GLN A 41 -13.22 -11.11 -5.76
C GLN A 41 -11.72 -11.43 -5.62
N LEU A 42 -11.19 -12.38 -6.40
CA LEU A 42 -9.76 -12.72 -6.40
C LEU A 42 -8.89 -11.51 -6.76
N THR A 43 -9.30 -10.75 -7.79
CA THR A 43 -8.62 -9.52 -8.19
C THR A 43 -8.65 -8.48 -7.07
N GLY A 44 -9.78 -8.34 -6.37
CA GLY A 44 -9.90 -7.48 -5.19
C GLY A 44 -8.92 -7.88 -4.07
N VAL A 45 -8.83 -9.18 -3.76
CA VAL A 45 -7.87 -9.70 -2.77
C VAL A 45 -6.42 -9.40 -3.18
N ILE A 46 -6.06 -9.65 -4.45
CA ILE A 46 -4.72 -9.39 -4.97
C ILE A 46 -4.37 -7.90 -4.86
N LEU A 47 -5.30 -7.01 -5.20
CA LEU A 47 -5.11 -5.56 -5.07
C LEU A 47 -4.92 -5.13 -3.61
N ILE A 48 -5.69 -5.69 -2.67
CA ILE A 48 -5.50 -5.41 -1.24
C ILE A 48 -4.10 -5.83 -0.80
N LEU A 49 -3.68 -7.05 -1.12
CA LEU A 49 -2.36 -7.57 -0.76
C LEU A 49 -1.24 -6.73 -1.40
N GLY A 50 -1.38 -6.37 -2.68
CA GLY A 50 -0.43 -5.51 -3.39
C GLY A 50 -0.31 -4.13 -2.75
N GLY A 51 -1.42 -3.51 -2.35
CA GLY A 51 -1.41 -2.24 -1.62
C GLY A 51 -0.76 -2.35 -0.25
N ILE A 52 -1.01 -3.44 0.51
CA ILE A 52 -0.34 -3.70 1.80
C ILE A 52 1.17 -3.84 1.63
N VAL A 53 1.64 -4.61 0.64
CA VAL A 53 3.07 -4.76 0.34
C VAL A 53 3.68 -3.40 -0.01
N ASN A 54 2.98 -2.58 -0.80
CA ASN A 54 3.45 -1.24 -1.16
C ASN A 54 3.60 -0.34 0.09
N LEU A 55 2.64 -0.38 1.02
CA LEU A 55 2.72 0.34 2.29
C LEU A 55 3.86 -0.19 3.18
N TRP A 56 4.13 -1.49 3.15
CA TRP A 56 5.25 -2.07 3.89
C TRP A 56 6.61 -1.61 3.34
N VAL A 57 6.76 -1.57 2.01
CA VAL A 57 7.94 -1.01 1.34
C VAL A 57 8.10 0.47 1.68
N ALA A 58 7.01 1.25 1.65
CA ALA A 58 7.03 2.66 2.04
C ALA A 58 7.52 2.85 3.49
N ARG A 59 7.13 1.97 4.42
CA ARG A 59 7.63 1.98 5.80
C ARG A 59 9.14 1.77 5.87
N GLY A 60 9.70 0.87 5.06
CA GLY A 60 11.15 0.67 4.95
C GLY A 60 11.89 1.89 4.39
N PHE A 61 11.32 2.53 3.36
CA PHE A 61 11.87 3.78 2.81
C PHE A 61 11.79 4.95 3.79
N ARG A 62 10.75 5.02 4.62
CA ARG A 62 10.61 6.08 5.63
C ARG A 62 11.79 6.13 6.60
N SER A 63 12.28 4.97 7.04
CA SER A 63 13.43 4.87 7.94
C SER A 63 14.74 5.40 7.33
N GLN A 64 14.87 5.38 6.00
CA GLN A 64 16.03 5.93 5.29
C GLN A 64 15.94 7.44 5.05
N VAL A 65 14.72 7.98 4.98
CA VAL A 65 14.47 9.40 4.68
C VAL A 65 14.41 10.25 5.95
N ASN A 66 13.90 9.68 7.05
CA ASN A 66 13.91 10.29 8.38
C ASN A 66 14.46 9.25 9.38
N PRO A 67 15.79 9.13 9.52
CA PRO A 67 16.37 8.28 10.54
C PRO A 67 15.90 8.72 11.94
N PRO A 68 15.67 7.80 12.88
CA PRO A 68 15.19 8.13 14.22
C PRO A 68 16.20 9.04 14.94
N ARG A 69 15.69 10.13 15.53
CA ARG A 69 16.42 11.22 16.22
C ARG A 69 17.26 10.78 17.45
N ASN A 70 17.35 9.49 17.75
CA ASN A 70 17.99 8.96 18.96
C ASN A 70 19.51 8.80 18.86
N GLN A 71 20.14 9.10 17.72
CA GLN A 71 21.60 9.03 17.60
C GLN A 71 22.32 10.36 17.85
N GLU A 72 21.60 11.46 18.07
CA GLU A 72 22.23 12.77 18.32
C GLU A 72 22.52 13.02 19.83
N LYS A 73 21.96 12.20 20.73
CA LYS A 73 22.15 12.39 22.19
C LYS A 73 23.32 11.61 22.82
N VAL A 74 24.15 10.92 22.02
CA VAL A 74 25.24 10.06 22.54
C VAL A 74 26.59 10.32 21.86
N SER A 75 26.77 11.49 21.23
CA SER A 75 28.10 11.94 20.78
C SER A 75 28.55 13.18 21.53
#